data_AF-A0A5C7IHP3-F1
#
_entry.id   AF-A0A5C7IHP3-F1
#
_cell.length_a   1.000
_cell.length_b   1.000
_cell.length_c   1.000
_cell.angle_alpha   90.00
_cell.angle_beta   90.00
_cell.angle_gamma   90.00
#
_symmetry.space_group_name_H-M   'P 1'
#
loop_
_entity.id
_entity.type
_entity.pdbx_description
1 polymer ?
#
loop_
_entity_poly.entity_id
_entity_poly.type
_entity_poly.pdbx_seq_one_letter_code
_entity_poly.pdbx_strand_id
1 'polypeptide(L)'
;MEYMKPVNFYKEIFKEILIKSDYLKPGRLLGLDVSDKYVSLAVSDWKNKTAVPLRALDRQEINMSSMADMIQSLISEYNLVGFVVGTKHAKPMDVQTRTFIDDLCKTGKFQGLMYTVWELDLASKNAEFVLEQFSKFILEILDQPPDMSKTIMEQCYSVGVLQGYLDATNKMVKEDWD
;
A
#
# COMPACT_ATOMS: atom_id res chain seq x y z
N MET A 1 6.49 -8.35 -11.72
CA MET A 1 6.20 -6.90 -11.79
C MET A 1 7.47 -6.17 -12.16
N GLU A 2 7.35 -4.99 -12.74
CA GLU A 2 8.49 -4.13 -13.09
C GLU A 2 8.63 -2.97 -12.10
N TYR A 3 9.85 -2.74 -11.61
CA TYR A 3 10.13 -1.62 -10.72
C TYR A 3 10.21 -0.30 -11.48
N MET A 4 9.56 0.72 -10.95
CA MET A 4 9.76 2.11 -11.35
C MET A 4 10.06 3.02 -10.18
N LYS A 5 10.92 4.01 -10.43
CA LYS A 5 11.14 5.11 -9.49
C LYS A 5 9.81 5.86 -9.27
N PRO A 6 9.54 6.38 -8.05
CA PRO A 6 8.24 6.99 -7.72
C PRO A 6 7.75 8.06 -8.70
N VAL A 7 8.67 8.92 -9.16
CA VAL A 7 8.37 9.99 -10.13
C VAL A 7 8.06 9.44 -11.53
N ASN A 8 8.73 8.37 -11.96
CA ASN A 8 8.44 7.74 -13.26
C ASN A 8 7.11 6.97 -13.19
N PHE A 9 6.88 6.25 -12.10
CA PHE A 9 5.61 5.57 -11.84
C PHE A 9 4.44 6.57 -11.86
N TYR A 10 4.61 7.75 -11.29
CA TYR A 10 3.64 8.84 -11.38
C TYR A 10 3.35 9.25 -12.83
N LYS A 11 4.40 9.47 -13.64
CA LYS A 11 4.23 9.88 -15.03
C LYS A 11 3.55 8.81 -15.88
N GLU A 12 3.95 7.56 -15.74
CA GLU A 12 3.47 6.46 -16.59
C GLU A 12 2.13 5.89 -16.13
N ILE A 13 1.95 5.63 -14.84
CA ILE A 13 0.71 5.04 -14.32
C ILE A 13 -0.29 6.15 -13.97
N PHE A 14 0.11 7.10 -13.13
CA PHE A 14 -0.84 8.03 -12.54
C PHE A 14 -1.38 9.04 -13.55
N LYS A 15 -0.50 9.70 -14.31
CA LYS A 15 -0.95 10.67 -15.33
C LYS A 15 -1.62 10.02 -16.53
N GLU A 16 -1.05 8.96 -17.09
CA GLU A 16 -1.53 8.40 -18.36
C GLU A 16 -2.68 7.40 -18.17
N ILE A 17 -2.61 6.53 -17.16
CA ILE A 17 -3.60 5.46 -16.99
C ILE A 17 -4.72 5.89 -16.04
N LEU A 18 -4.40 6.57 -14.94
CA LEU A 18 -5.40 6.89 -13.91
C LEU A 18 -6.20 8.16 -14.20
N ILE A 19 -5.58 9.18 -14.81
CA ILE A 19 -6.21 10.48 -15.05
C ILE A 19 -6.83 10.59 -16.46
N LYS A 20 -6.25 9.93 -17.48
CA LYS A 20 -6.74 10.05 -18.87
C LYS A 20 -7.67 8.92 -19.35
N SER A 21 -7.87 7.84 -18.58
CA SER A 21 -8.74 6.73 -19.00
C SER A 21 -10.22 7.06 -18.87
N ASP A 22 -11.01 6.49 -19.79
CA ASP A 22 -12.45 6.68 -19.90
C ASP A 22 -13.17 6.37 -18.57
N TYR A 23 -14.04 7.29 -18.13
CA TYR A 23 -14.56 7.44 -16.76
C TYR A 23 -15.37 6.26 -16.17
N LEU A 24 -15.57 5.18 -16.91
CA LEU A 24 -16.46 4.09 -16.47
C LEU A 24 -15.84 3.23 -15.35
N LYS A 25 -14.53 3.01 -15.38
CA LYS A 25 -13.74 2.37 -14.29
C LYS A 25 -12.29 2.86 -14.32
N PRO A 26 -11.94 3.96 -13.65
CA PRO A 26 -10.55 4.36 -13.54
C PRO A 26 -9.73 3.27 -12.85
N GLY A 27 -8.47 3.12 -13.25
CA GLY A 27 -7.54 2.23 -12.57
C GLY A 27 -7.38 2.62 -11.10
N ARG A 28 -6.94 1.68 -10.26
CA ARG A 28 -6.63 1.94 -8.85
C ARG A 28 -5.26 1.41 -8.49
N LEU A 29 -4.70 1.93 -7.40
CA LEU A 29 -3.42 1.51 -6.85
C LEU A 29 -3.66 0.65 -5.60
N LEU A 30 -2.85 -0.39 -5.45
CA LEU A 30 -2.78 -1.17 -4.23
C LEU A 30 -1.55 -0.75 -3.42
N GLY A 31 -1.77 -0.30 -2.21
CA GLY A 31 -0.74 -0.06 -1.21
C GLY A 31 -0.43 -1.33 -0.43
N LEU A 32 0.85 -1.62 -0.23
CA LEU A 32 1.32 -2.73 0.59
C LEU A 32 2.26 -2.19 1.66
N ASP A 33 2.01 -2.48 2.92
CA ASP A 33 2.99 -2.32 3.98
C ASP A 33 3.48 -3.70 4.42
N VAL A 34 4.80 -3.90 4.48
CA VAL A 34 5.42 -5.20 4.77
C VAL A 34 6.11 -5.13 6.12
N SER A 35 5.63 -5.94 7.07
CA SER A 35 6.25 -6.15 8.37
C SER A 35 6.71 -7.60 8.51
N ASP A 36 7.42 -7.93 9.60
CA ASP A 36 7.88 -9.30 9.85
C ASP A 36 6.73 -10.32 9.91
N LYS A 37 5.54 -9.89 10.36
CA LYS A 37 4.39 -10.75 10.59
C LYS A 37 3.27 -10.54 9.58
N TYR A 38 3.11 -9.33 9.04
CA TYR A 38 1.97 -8.99 8.20
C TYR A 38 2.39 -8.39 6.87
N VAL A 39 1.54 -8.61 5.87
CA VAL A 39 1.45 -7.77 4.69
C VAL A 39 0.09 -7.09 4.73
N SER A 40 0.11 -5.79 4.91
CA SER A 40 -1.09 -4.97 5.12
C SER A 40 -1.44 -4.25 3.83
N LEU A 41 -2.71 -4.32 3.44
CA LEU A 41 -3.20 -3.88 2.14
C LEU A 41 -4.14 -2.69 2.28
N ALA A 42 -3.93 -1.70 1.42
CA ALA A 42 -4.83 -0.58 1.20
C ALA A 42 -5.08 -0.39 -0.31
N VAL A 43 -6.19 0.24 -0.67
CA VAL A 43 -6.53 0.54 -2.07
C VAL A 43 -6.89 2.02 -2.21
N SER A 44 -6.42 2.69 -3.26
CA SER A 44 -6.80 4.08 -3.55
C SER A 44 -8.28 4.13 -3.86
N ASP A 45 -8.99 5.23 -3.62
CA ASP A 45 -10.39 5.39 -4.01
C ASP A 45 -10.53 5.53 -5.55
N TRP A 46 -11.76 5.59 -6.04
CA TRP A 46 -12.04 5.72 -7.46
C TRP A 46 -11.54 7.03 -8.09
N LYS A 47 -11.24 8.06 -7.27
CA LYS A 47 -10.62 9.30 -7.73
C LYS A 47 -9.10 9.31 -7.59
N ASN A 48 -8.50 8.25 -7.04
CA ASN A 48 -7.09 8.20 -6.67
C ASN A 48 -6.65 9.41 -5.80
N LYS A 49 -7.52 9.82 -4.88
CA LYS A 49 -7.30 10.91 -3.90
C LYS A 49 -7.09 10.40 -2.50
N THR A 50 -7.75 9.32 -2.11
CA THR A 50 -7.70 8.81 -0.73
C THR A 50 -7.41 7.31 -0.71
N ALA A 51 -6.61 6.83 0.22
CA ALA A 51 -6.42 5.41 0.47
C ALA A 51 -7.47 4.88 1.45
N VAL A 52 -7.91 3.64 1.24
CA VAL A 52 -8.88 2.93 2.08
C VAL A 52 -8.27 1.62 2.54
N PRO A 53 -8.36 1.25 3.84
CA PRO A 53 -7.82 -0.01 4.32
C PRO A 53 -8.59 -1.19 3.72
N LEU A 54 -7.88 -2.28 3.43
CA LEU A 54 -8.46 -3.48 2.85
C LEU A 54 -8.41 -4.66 3.83
N ARG A 55 -7.20 -5.19 4.08
CA ARG A 55 -6.97 -6.33 4.98
C ARG A 55 -5.49 -6.46 5.31
N ALA A 56 -5.18 -7.12 6.43
CA ALA A 56 -3.83 -7.55 6.77
C ALA A 56 -3.73 -9.08 6.60
N LEU A 57 -2.62 -9.55 6.02
CA LEU A 57 -2.37 -10.95 5.75
C LEU A 57 -1.22 -11.44 6.63
N ASP A 58 -1.46 -12.48 7.43
CA ASP A 58 -0.42 -13.07 8.28
C ASP A 58 0.56 -13.90 7.43
N ARG A 59 1.84 -13.53 7.46
CA ARG A 59 2.93 -14.16 6.69
C ARG A 59 3.31 -15.54 7.23
N GLN A 60 2.96 -15.86 8.48
CA GLN A 60 3.26 -17.15 9.10
C GLN A 60 2.13 -18.16 8.86
N GLU A 61 0.88 -17.69 8.77
CA GLU A 61 -0.28 -18.55 8.53
C GLU A 61 -0.52 -18.83 7.05
N ILE A 62 -0.21 -17.86 6.18
CA ILE A 62 -0.50 -17.92 4.75
C ILE A 62 0.81 -18.10 3.97
N ASN A 63 0.92 -19.19 3.22
CA ASN A 63 2.07 -19.39 2.34
C ASN A 63 2.06 -18.39 1.17
N MET A 64 3.24 -18.15 0.60
CA MET A 64 3.42 -17.13 -0.44
C MET A 64 2.54 -17.33 -1.67
N SER A 65 2.30 -18.58 -2.10
CA SER A 65 1.44 -18.87 -3.25
C SER A 65 0.00 -18.42 -2.99
N SER A 66 -0.54 -18.78 -1.82
CA SER A 66 -1.91 -18.45 -1.44
C SER A 66 -2.08 -16.95 -1.23
N MET A 67 -1.07 -16.29 -0.66
CA MET A 67 -1.04 -14.84 -0.53
C MET A 67 -1.04 -14.17 -1.91
N ALA A 68 -0.25 -14.68 -2.85
CA ALA A 68 -0.23 -14.19 -4.22
C ALA A 68 -1.56 -14.44 -4.95
N ASP A 69 -2.22 -15.58 -4.74
CA ASP A 69 -3.57 -15.85 -5.26
C ASP A 69 -4.59 -14.83 -4.74
N MET A 70 -4.54 -14.53 -3.43
CA MET A 70 -5.40 -13.52 -2.82
C MET A 70 -5.14 -12.14 -3.42
N ILE A 71 -3.89 -11.69 -3.49
CA ILE A 71 -3.55 -10.38 -4.08
C ILE A 71 -3.92 -10.34 -5.57
N GLN A 72 -3.75 -11.44 -6.30
CA GLN A 72 -4.12 -11.54 -7.71
C GLN A 72 -5.62 -11.37 -7.92
N SER A 73 -6.47 -11.91 -7.03
CA SER A 73 -7.93 -11.72 -7.11
C SER A 73 -8.34 -10.25 -7.02
N LEU A 74 -7.59 -9.45 -6.26
CA LEU A 74 -7.85 -8.01 -6.08
C LEU A 74 -7.63 -7.21 -7.37
N ILE A 75 -6.80 -7.71 -8.30
CA ILE A 75 -6.50 -7.00 -9.55
C ILE A 75 -7.79 -6.76 -10.34
N SER A 76 -8.58 -7.81 -10.50
CA SER A 76 -9.85 -7.73 -11.24
C SER A 76 -10.95 -7.07 -10.42
N GLU A 77 -10.97 -7.31 -9.11
CA GLU A 77 -11.97 -6.75 -8.19
C GLU A 77 -11.89 -5.22 -8.14
N TYR A 78 -10.68 -4.68 -8.07
CA TYR A 78 -10.43 -3.25 -7.88
C TYR A 78 -9.89 -2.54 -9.12
N ASN A 79 -9.76 -3.22 -10.27
CA ASN A 79 -9.16 -2.68 -11.48
C ASN A 79 -7.75 -2.11 -11.21
N LEU A 80 -6.89 -2.93 -10.59
CA LEU A 80 -5.57 -2.49 -10.17
C LEU A 80 -4.64 -2.32 -11.36
N VAL A 81 -3.91 -1.21 -11.40
CA VAL A 81 -2.95 -0.88 -12.48
C VAL A 81 -1.51 -0.85 -12.00
N GLY A 82 -1.29 -0.91 -10.68
CA GLY A 82 0.05 -0.97 -10.11
C GLY A 82 0.05 -0.97 -8.59
N PHE A 83 1.24 -1.14 -8.05
CA PHE A 83 1.48 -1.31 -6.61
C PHE A 83 2.36 -0.20 -6.04
N VAL A 84 2.05 0.23 -4.83
CA VAL A 84 2.89 1.12 -4.02
C VAL A 84 3.32 0.33 -2.79
N VAL A 85 4.59 -0.05 -2.72
CA VAL A 85 5.12 -0.86 -1.61
C VAL A 85 5.84 0.04 -0.62
N GLY A 86 5.34 0.05 0.61
CA GLY A 86 5.91 0.74 1.74
C GLY A 86 7.20 0.10 2.20
N THR A 87 8.14 0.94 2.61
CA THR A 87 9.39 0.53 3.23
C THR A 87 9.73 1.50 4.37
N LYS A 88 10.35 0.99 5.43
CA LYS A 88 10.85 1.84 6.52
C LYS A 88 12.03 2.71 6.10
N HIS A 89 12.80 2.22 5.13
CA HIS A 89 13.95 2.91 4.55
C HIS A 89 13.95 2.66 3.05
N ALA A 90 13.90 3.68 2.20
CA ALA A 90 13.97 3.44 0.76
C ALA A 90 15.41 3.24 0.26
N LYS A 91 16.41 3.69 1.03
CA LYS A 91 17.82 3.73 0.61
C LYS A 91 18.77 3.41 1.78
N PRO A 92 19.25 2.17 1.90
CA PRO A 92 18.84 0.98 1.14
C PRO A 92 17.42 0.53 1.52
N MET A 93 16.71 -0.11 0.57
CA MET A 93 15.41 -0.75 0.85
C MET A 93 15.57 -1.79 1.95
N ASP A 94 14.62 -1.85 2.89
CA ASP A 94 14.69 -2.84 3.95
C ASP A 94 14.62 -4.28 3.37
N VAL A 95 15.35 -5.20 4.03
CA VAL A 95 15.55 -6.57 3.53
C VAL A 95 14.23 -7.35 3.48
N GLN A 96 13.29 -7.06 4.38
CA GLN A 96 12.02 -7.77 4.46
C GLN A 96 11.12 -7.41 3.27
N THR A 97 10.97 -6.11 3.01
CA THR A 97 10.25 -5.58 1.85
C THR A 97 10.87 -6.09 0.55
N ARG A 98 12.21 -6.07 0.46
CA ARG A 98 12.92 -6.62 -0.71
C ARG A 98 12.59 -8.09 -0.95
N THR A 99 12.75 -8.91 0.09
CA THR A 99 12.52 -10.37 -0.01
C THR A 99 11.07 -10.65 -0.40
N PHE A 100 10.12 -9.93 0.20
CA PHE A 100 8.71 -10.07 -0.13
C PHE A 100 8.41 -9.74 -1.60
N ILE A 101 8.93 -8.61 -2.11
CA ILE A 101 8.77 -8.22 -3.51
C ILE A 101 9.40 -9.26 -4.43
N ASP A 102 10.61 -9.73 -4.13
CA ASP A 102 11.32 -10.74 -4.92
C ASP A 102 10.50 -12.04 -4.99
N ASP A 103 9.97 -12.49 -3.85
CA ASP A 103 9.12 -13.69 -3.79
C ASP A 103 7.80 -13.50 -4.53
N LEU A 104 7.18 -12.31 -4.44
CA LEU A 104 5.95 -12.00 -5.15
C LEU A 104 6.17 -12.00 -6.66
N CYS A 105 7.30 -11.46 -7.12
CA CYS A 105 7.73 -11.48 -8.51
C CYS A 105 8.01 -12.88 -9.03
N LYS A 106 8.65 -13.76 -8.23
CA LYS A 106 8.92 -15.16 -8.59
C LYS A 106 7.66 -15.96 -8.90
N THR A 107 6.50 -15.57 -8.36
CA THR A 107 5.24 -16.24 -8.66
C THR A 107 4.79 -16.08 -10.12
N GLY A 108 5.28 -15.06 -10.83
CA GLY A 108 4.87 -14.75 -12.21
C GLY A 108 3.44 -14.20 -12.36
N LYS A 109 2.62 -14.22 -11.29
CA LYS A 109 1.18 -13.86 -11.32
C LYS A 109 0.91 -12.38 -11.63
N PHE A 110 1.92 -11.54 -11.45
CA PHE A 110 1.83 -10.08 -11.58
C PHE A 110 2.70 -9.56 -12.73
N GLN A 111 2.92 -10.39 -13.76
CA GLN A 111 3.61 -9.97 -14.97
C GLN A 111 2.78 -8.91 -15.70
N GLY A 112 3.43 -7.86 -16.21
CA GLY A 112 2.77 -6.72 -16.87
C GLY A 112 2.29 -5.62 -15.92
N LEU A 113 2.28 -5.85 -14.60
CA LEU A 113 2.04 -4.79 -13.61
C LEU A 113 3.35 -4.14 -13.17
N MET A 114 3.26 -2.86 -12.84
CA MET A 114 4.37 -2.06 -12.35
C MET A 114 4.23 -1.84 -10.85
N TYR A 115 5.36 -1.62 -10.17
CA TYR A 115 5.37 -1.21 -8.78
C TYR A 115 6.37 -0.10 -8.52
N THR A 116 6.11 0.67 -7.47
CA THR A 116 7.08 1.60 -6.90
C THR A 116 7.24 1.36 -5.41
N VAL A 117 8.30 1.95 -4.84
CA VAL A 117 8.61 1.86 -3.43
C VAL A 117 8.46 3.24 -2.81
N TRP A 118 7.74 3.34 -1.70
CA TRP A 118 7.49 4.59 -0.99
C TRP A 118 7.97 4.50 0.46
N GLU A 119 8.70 5.50 0.91
CA GLU A 119 9.17 5.55 2.29
C GLU A 119 8.03 6.01 3.20
N LEU A 120 7.77 5.23 4.25
CA LEU A 120 6.69 5.53 5.18
C LEU A 120 7.12 6.63 6.16
N ASP A 121 6.56 7.83 6.03
CA ASP A 121 6.83 8.96 6.94
C ASP A 121 6.36 8.72 8.39
N LEU A 122 5.49 7.73 8.63
CA LEU A 122 5.07 7.30 9.97
C LEU A 122 6.15 6.50 10.73
N ALA A 123 7.33 6.25 10.15
CA ALA A 123 8.36 5.37 10.71
C ALA A 123 9.10 5.90 11.95
N SER A 124 8.75 7.07 12.51
CA SER A 124 9.33 7.48 13.80
C SER A 124 8.72 6.66 14.94
N LYS A 125 9.58 6.08 15.79
CA LYS A 125 9.15 5.31 16.98
C LYS A 125 8.16 6.06 17.87
N ASN A 126 8.26 7.39 17.90
CA ASN A 126 7.37 8.25 18.69
C ASN A 126 5.98 8.34 18.05
N ALA A 127 5.89 8.48 16.73
CA ALA A 127 4.60 8.52 16.01
C ALA A 127 3.87 7.17 16.10
N GLU A 128 4.61 6.07 15.92
CA GLU A 128 4.11 4.71 16.11
C GLU A 128 3.57 4.51 17.54
N PHE A 129 4.34 4.87 18.57
CA PHE A 129 3.90 4.77 19.96
C PHE A 129 2.62 5.57 20.24
N VAL A 130 2.54 6.82 19.75
CA VAL A 130 1.35 7.67 19.93
C VAL A 130 0.12 7.03 19.28
N LEU A 131 0.27 6.51 18.05
CA LEU A 131 -0.83 5.84 17.34
C LEU A 131 -1.28 4.57 18.06
N GLU A 132 -0.35 3.78 18.60
CA GLU A 132 -0.68 2.60 19.40
C GLU A 132 -1.45 2.96 20.67
N GLN A 133 -1.01 3.98 21.40
CA GLN A 133 -1.70 4.42 22.62
C GLN A 133 -3.10 4.94 22.30
N PHE A 134 -3.23 5.73 21.23
CA PHE A 134 -4.51 6.26 20.80
C PHE A 134 -5.48 5.14 20.39
N SER A 135 -4.98 4.14 19.66
CA SER A 135 -5.76 2.97 19.25
C SER A 135 -6.24 2.17 20.45
N LYS A 136 -5.35 1.91 21.44
CA LYS A 136 -5.72 1.21 22.69
C LYS A 136 -6.78 1.97 23.47
N PHE A 137 -6.61 3.28 23.62
CA PHE A 137 -7.54 4.14 24.34
C PHE A 137 -8.94 4.15 23.70
N ILE A 138 -9.02 4.27 22.37
CA ILE A 138 -10.31 4.20 21.66
C ILE A 138 -10.98 2.85 21.87
N LEU A 139 -10.23 1.75 21.78
CA LEU A 139 -10.79 0.41 21.96
C LEU A 139 -11.30 0.18 23.38
N GLU A 140 -10.60 0.70 24.39
CA GLU A 140 -11.04 0.66 25.79
C GLU A 140 -12.35 1.43 25.98
N ILE A 141 -12.48 2.64 25.41
CA ILE A 141 -13.72 3.43 25.45
C ILE A 141 -14.88 2.68 24.79
N LEU A 142 -14.61 1.98 23.69
CA LEU A 142 -15.61 1.28 22.90
C LEU A 142 -15.88 -0.16 23.36
N ASP A 143 -15.30 -0.59 24.50
CA ASP A 143 -15.37 -1.95 25.06
C ASP A 143 -15.04 -3.03 24.01
N GLN A 144 -14.01 -2.77 23.20
CA GLN A 144 -13.58 -3.65 22.13
C GLN A 144 -12.44 -4.57 22.56
N PRO A 145 -12.33 -5.76 21.94
CA PRO A 145 -11.23 -6.68 22.18
C PRO A 145 -9.84 -6.05 21.95
N PRO A 146 -8.87 -6.22 22.88
CA PRO A 146 -7.53 -5.62 22.76
C PRO A 146 -6.73 -6.07 21.52
N ASP A 147 -6.99 -7.27 21.01
CA ASP A 147 -6.36 -7.81 19.80
C ASP A 147 -6.72 -7.01 18.53
N MET A 148 -7.85 -6.30 18.53
CA MET A 148 -8.25 -5.39 17.45
C MET A 148 -7.26 -4.23 17.26
N SER A 149 -6.51 -3.85 18.30
CA SER A 149 -5.53 -2.75 18.21
C SER A 149 -4.48 -3.06 17.16
N LYS A 150 -4.08 -4.33 17.05
CA LYS A 150 -3.08 -4.78 16.09
C LYS A 150 -3.62 -4.67 14.66
N THR A 151 -4.84 -5.12 14.43
CA THR A 151 -5.50 -4.99 13.13
C THR A 151 -5.63 -3.54 12.70
N ILE A 152 -5.98 -2.64 13.62
CA ILE A 152 -6.08 -1.19 13.36
C ILE A 152 -4.70 -0.62 13.00
N MET A 153 -3.64 -0.98 13.72
CA MET A 153 -2.28 -0.52 13.40
C MET A 153 -1.84 -0.95 11.99
N GLU A 154 -2.05 -2.22 11.64
CA GLU A 154 -1.73 -2.76 10.32
C GLU A 154 -2.48 -2.04 9.19
N GLN A 155 -3.76 -1.73 9.41
CA GLN A 155 -4.56 -0.93 8.49
C GLN A 155 -4.00 0.50 8.34
N CYS A 156 -3.64 1.15 9.45
CA CYS A 156 -3.07 2.49 9.43
C CYS A 156 -1.76 2.55 8.65
N TYR A 157 -0.88 1.56 8.76
CA TYR A 157 0.39 1.54 8.02
C TYR A 157 0.17 1.45 6.51
N SER A 158 -0.63 0.49 6.05
CA SER A 158 -0.90 0.34 4.61
C SER A 158 -1.61 1.56 4.02
N VAL A 159 -2.52 2.18 4.77
CA VAL A 159 -3.16 3.45 4.38
C VAL A 159 -2.14 4.58 4.34
N GLY A 160 -1.27 4.71 5.34
CA GLY A 160 -0.26 5.76 5.40
C GLY A 160 0.72 5.72 4.23
N VAL A 161 1.20 4.52 3.87
CA VAL A 161 2.06 4.30 2.69
C VAL A 161 1.38 4.82 1.43
N LEU A 162 0.17 4.36 1.16
CA LEU A 162 -0.53 4.68 -0.07
C LEU A 162 -0.96 6.15 -0.10
N GLN A 163 -1.50 6.67 1.00
CA GLN A 163 -1.92 8.05 1.10
C GLN A 163 -0.74 9.01 0.91
N GLY A 164 0.42 8.72 1.52
CA GLY A 164 1.63 9.52 1.34
C GLY A 164 2.04 9.63 -0.13
N TYR A 165 1.97 8.52 -0.88
CA TYR A 165 2.22 8.51 -2.32
C TYR A 165 1.16 9.32 -3.10
N LEU A 166 -0.12 9.12 -2.80
CA LEU A 166 -1.23 9.82 -3.45
C LEU A 166 -1.16 11.34 -3.20
N ASP A 167 -0.82 11.78 -1.99
CA ASP A 167 -0.71 13.20 -1.66
C ASP A 167 0.45 13.85 -2.42
N ALA A 168 1.61 13.19 -2.46
CA ALA A 168 2.77 13.68 -3.20
C ALA A 168 2.48 13.80 -4.70
N THR A 169 1.85 12.79 -5.30
CA THR A 169 1.51 12.79 -6.72
C THR A 169 0.39 13.76 -7.07
N ASN A 170 -0.65 13.86 -6.25
CA ASN A 170 -1.72 14.85 -6.45
C ASN A 170 -1.21 16.29 -6.33
N LYS A 171 -0.19 16.53 -5.49
CA LYS A 171 0.50 17.83 -5.46
C LYS A 171 1.25 18.11 -6.76
N MET A 172 2.00 17.13 -7.28
CA MET A 172 2.67 17.26 -8.58
C MET A 172 1.68 17.55 -9.71
N VAL A 173 0.50 16.92 -9.71
CA VAL A 173 -0.54 17.21 -10.72
C VAL A 173 -0.97 18.66 -10.67
N LYS A 174 -1.20 19.23 -9.48
CA LYS A 174 -1.62 20.64 -9.37
C LYS A 174 -0.54 21.57 -9.91
N GLU A 175 0.72 21.35 -9.53
CA GLU A 175 1.86 22.16 -9.98
C GLU A 175 2.12 22.04 -11.49
N ASP A 176 1.76 20.92 -12.13
CA ASP A 176 1.87 20.74 -13.59
C ASP A 176 0.80 21.51 -14.39
N TRP A 177 -0.28 21.97 -13.74
CA TRP A 177 -1.42 22.65 -14.37
C TRP A 177 -1.45 24.17 -14.12
N ASP A 178 -0.58 24.67 -13.23
CA ASP A 178 -0.36 26.10 -12.96
C ASP A 178 0.74 26.68 -13.88
#